data_AF-A0A2P6TKD3-F1
#
_entry.id   AF-A0A2P6TKD3-F1
#
_cell.length_a   1.000
_cell.length_b   1.000
_cell.length_c   1.000
_cell.angle_alpha   90.00
_cell.angle_beta   90.00
_cell.angle_gamma   90.00
#
_symmetry.space_group_name_H-M   'P 1'
#
loop_
_entity.id
_entity.type
_entity.pdbx_description
1 polymer ?
#
loop_
_entity_poly.entity_id
_entity_poly.type
_entity_poly.pdbx_seq_one_letter_code
_entity_poly.pdbx_strand_id
1 'polypeptide(L)'
;MAPFTTEMDWADPAAFYLGDGSLADVADVAIVHRASGLRLPAHSHILAQQSRVMRDLFLSLRGQTSGRKRKADEEEGAAMELESPFNDYSLQEVSFLLRLVYRPSDLTDRNLESVLEHLPGITRLANSLNAASQLASVDKFLAVKAAHSYSGAVKWTQLAEQCGLDNTWAAGVRALASKFLKLPAGAPPAYRCATGLIGLSHETVIAVLAAVAAAVNRIDSPSLNTAVSSIPDAAIKVAGRSEAALGSASLVWEVPQLASLLGKRESPAIGPASLGATFQDECPPGVALAAALTVQLIGQTNAVVSTRRQSHTLSKSNPTMGWSWFMDTNGMAARLSSAAGKGTFKVQVEWLELQPSADEE
;
A
#
# COMPACT_ATOMS: atom_id res chain seq x y z
N MET A 1 -31.79 13.05 -14.14
CA MET A 1 -30.33 12.97 -13.90
C MET A 1 -29.72 12.14 -15.00
N ALA A 2 -28.73 12.68 -15.72
CA ALA A 2 -27.99 11.88 -16.71
C ALA A 2 -27.18 10.80 -15.97
N PRO A 3 -27.26 9.53 -16.41
CA PRO A 3 -26.54 8.44 -15.76
C PRO A 3 -25.02 8.68 -15.83
N PHE A 4 -24.28 8.12 -14.87
CA PHE A 4 -22.82 8.14 -14.83
C PHE A 4 -22.30 7.04 -15.77
N THR A 5 -22.46 7.24 -17.08
CA THR A 5 -22.09 6.29 -18.13
C THR A 5 -20.69 6.58 -18.68
N THR A 6 -19.99 5.53 -19.09
CA THR A 6 -18.71 5.61 -19.82
C THR A 6 -18.90 5.87 -21.31
N GLU A 7 -20.09 5.56 -21.85
CA GLU A 7 -20.51 5.96 -23.19
C GLU A 7 -20.84 7.46 -23.17
N MET A 8 -19.85 8.26 -23.59
CA MET A 8 -19.87 9.71 -23.50
C MET A 8 -19.31 10.28 -24.80
N ASP A 9 -19.87 11.41 -25.23
CA ASP A 9 -19.30 12.17 -26.34
C ASP A 9 -18.06 12.92 -25.84
N TRP A 10 -16.88 12.33 -26.08
CA TRP A 10 -15.60 12.93 -25.70
C TRP A 10 -15.21 14.11 -26.58
N ALA A 11 -16.01 14.45 -27.61
CA ALA A 11 -15.86 15.71 -28.34
C ALA A 11 -16.41 16.91 -27.54
N ASP A 12 -17.38 16.68 -26.65
CA ASP A 12 -17.92 17.70 -25.73
C ASP A 12 -17.95 17.19 -24.28
N PRO A 13 -16.77 17.10 -23.62
CA PRO A 13 -16.69 16.71 -22.22
C PRO A 13 -17.40 17.71 -21.27
N ALA A 14 -17.60 18.97 -21.67
CA ALA A 14 -18.24 19.99 -20.84
C ALA A 14 -19.70 19.67 -20.55
N ALA A 15 -20.43 19.19 -21.57
CA ALA A 15 -21.80 18.72 -21.41
C ALA A 15 -21.92 17.59 -20.37
N PHE A 16 -20.88 16.81 -20.12
CA PHE A 16 -20.92 15.75 -19.12
C PHE A 16 -20.80 16.26 -17.68
N TYR A 17 -19.82 17.12 -17.38
CA TYR A 17 -19.56 17.52 -16.00
C TYR A 17 -20.35 18.77 -15.57
N LEU A 18 -20.66 19.67 -16.49
CA LEU A 18 -21.54 20.82 -16.22
C LEU A 18 -23.02 20.42 -16.33
N GLY A 19 -23.34 19.67 -17.39
CA GLY A 19 -24.68 19.22 -17.79
C GLY A 19 -25.73 20.28 -18.07
N ASP A 20 -25.34 21.55 -18.00
CA ASP A 20 -26.06 22.69 -18.57
C ASP A 20 -25.05 23.49 -19.40
N GLY A 21 -25.31 23.66 -20.70
CA GLY A 21 -24.44 24.40 -21.60
C GLY A 21 -24.28 25.87 -21.20
N SER A 22 -25.29 26.45 -20.55
CA SER A 22 -25.23 27.86 -20.10
C SER A 22 -24.16 28.10 -19.03
N LEU A 23 -23.75 27.06 -18.29
CA LEU A 23 -22.63 27.15 -17.36
C LEU A 23 -21.29 27.28 -18.09
N ALA A 24 -21.15 26.73 -19.31
CA ALA A 24 -19.93 26.88 -20.08
C ALA A 24 -19.72 28.34 -20.53
N ASP A 25 -20.82 29.05 -20.83
CA ASP A 25 -20.80 30.44 -21.31
C ASP A 25 -20.33 31.44 -20.24
N VAL A 26 -20.47 31.11 -18.96
CA VAL A 26 -20.07 31.95 -17.82
C VAL A 26 -18.77 31.49 -17.14
N ALA A 27 -18.07 30.53 -17.75
CA ALA A 27 -16.80 30.02 -17.25
C ALA A 27 -15.70 31.10 -17.34
N ASP A 28 -15.05 31.38 -16.20
CA ASP A 28 -13.95 32.34 -16.09
C ASP A 28 -12.56 31.69 -16.16
N VAL A 29 -12.52 30.35 -16.20
CA VAL A 29 -11.31 29.54 -16.26
C VAL A 29 -11.47 28.47 -17.35
N ALA A 30 -10.40 28.13 -18.03
CA ALA A 30 -10.33 27.01 -18.94
C ALA A 30 -9.21 26.06 -18.51
N ILE A 31 -9.50 24.78 -18.33
CA ILE A 31 -8.47 23.75 -18.15
C ILE A 31 -8.05 23.28 -19.54
N VAL A 32 -6.79 23.50 -19.89
CA VAL A 32 -6.23 23.10 -21.19
C VAL A 32 -5.65 21.70 -21.05
N HIS A 33 -6.30 20.71 -21.65
CA HIS A 33 -5.83 19.33 -21.61
C HIS A 33 -4.90 19.05 -22.78
N ARG A 34 -3.58 19.05 -22.53
CA ARG A 34 -2.54 19.02 -23.57
C ARG A 34 -2.67 17.84 -24.55
N ALA A 35 -3.01 16.64 -24.07
CA ALA A 35 -3.02 15.45 -24.93
C ALA A 35 -4.16 15.46 -25.97
N SER A 36 -5.29 16.10 -25.67
CA SER A 36 -6.42 16.24 -26.63
C SER A 36 -6.49 17.61 -27.30
N GLY A 37 -5.80 18.62 -26.76
CA GLY A 37 -5.91 20.02 -27.20
C GLY A 37 -7.24 20.67 -26.84
N LEU A 38 -8.10 20.01 -26.05
CA LEU A 38 -9.40 20.54 -25.65
C LEU A 38 -9.26 21.54 -24.50
N ARG A 39 -10.11 22.57 -24.53
CA ARG A 39 -10.26 23.55 -23.45
C ARG A 39 -11.55 23.24 -22.70
N LEU A 40 -11.41 22.88 -21.43
CA LEU A 40 -12.53 22.48 -20.56
C LEU A 40 -12.99 23.71 -19.75
N PRO A 41 -14.17 24.27 -20.02
CA PRO A 41 -14.67 25.44 -19.28
C PRO A 41 -14.90 25.11 -17.81
N ALA A 42 -14.41 25.95 -16.92
CA ALA A 42 -14.53 25.79 -15.48
C ALA A 42 -14.73 27.13 -14.75
N HIS A 43 -15.18 27.05 -13.50
CA HIS A 43 -15.44 28.22 -12.66
C HIS A 43 -14.43 28.28 -11.52
N SER A 44 -13.67 29.38 -11.46
CA SER A 44 -12.64 29.58 -10.43
C SER A 44 -13.21 29.43 -9.02
N HIS A 45 -14.42 29.95 -8.78
CA HIS A 45 -15.10 29.85 -7.49
C HIS A 45 -15.36 28.38 -7.10
N ILE A 46 -15.90 27.56 -8.00
CA ILE A 46 -16.24 26.16 -7.70
C ILE A 46 -14.96 25.37 -7.43
N LEU A 47 -13.93 25.54 -8.28
CA LEU A 47 -12.63 24.91 -8.10
C LEU A 47 -11.99 25.34 -6.76
N ALA A 48 -12.00 26.64 -6.42
CA ALA A 48 -11.46 27.15 -5.15
C ALA A 48 -12.23 26.63 -3.92
N GLN A 49 -13.52 26.37 -4.06
CA GLN A 49 -14.32 25.84 -2.96
C GLN A 49 -13.97 24.38 -2.67
N GLN A 50 -13.73 23.57 -3.72
CA GLN A 50 -13.47 22.13 -3.57
C GLN A 50 -11.98 21.79 -3.45
N SER A 51 -11.07 22.65 -3.90
CA SER A 51 -9.63 22.42 -3.91
C SER A 51 -8.89 23.53 -3.17
N ARG A 52 -8.13 23.16 -2.13
CA ARG A 52 -7.26 24.10 -1.41
C ARG A 52 -6.16 24.65 -2.33
N VAL A 53 -5.58 23.80 -3.17
CA VAL A 53 -4.51 24.21 -4.11
C VAL A 53 -5.04 25.26 -5.09
N MET A 54 -6.22 25.03 -5.68
CA MET A 54 -6.83 25.98 -6.60
C MET A 54 -7.21 27.28 -5.90
N ARG A 55 -7.73 27.22 -4.68
CA ARG A 55 -8.01 28.42 -3.88
C ARG A 55 -6.76 29.27 -3.67
N ASP A 56 -5.67 28.66 -3.24
CA ASP A 56 -4.42 29.35 -2.94
C ASP A 56 -3.79 29.94 -4.22
N LEU A 57 -3.90 29.22 -5.34
CA LEU A 57 -3.52 29.68 -6.68
C LEU A 57 -4.32 30.93 -7.09
N PHE A 58 -5.65 30.89 -7.06
CA PHE A 58 -6.48 32.03 -7.47
C PHE A 58 -6.31 33.24 -6.56
N LEU A 59 -6.10 33.05 -5.25
CA LEU A 59 -5.80 34.13 -4.33
C LEU A 59 -4.47 34.81 -4.66
N SER A 60 -3.45 34.02 -5.00
CA SER A 60 -2.14 34.52 -5.40
C SER A 60 -2.19 35.31 -6.71
N LEU A 61 -2.97 34.84 -7.70
CA LEU A 61 -3.17 35.54 -8.97
C LEU A 61 -3.89 36.89 -8.80
N ARG A 62 -4.90 36.96 -7.91
CA ARG A 62 -5.56 38.24 -7.57
C ARG A 62 -4.58 39.23 -6.93
N GLY A 63 -3.68 38.76 -6.07
CA GLY A 63 -2.65 39.60 -5.44
C GLY A 63 -1.63 40.20 -6.41
N GLN A 64 -1.36 39.53 -7.54
CA GLN A 64 -0.43 40.04 -8.56
C GLN A 64 -1.05 41.13 -9.44
N THR A 65 -2.38 41.11 -9.62
CA THR A 65 -3.08 42.07 -10.48
C THR A 65 -3.26 43.45 -9.86
N SER A 66 -3.15 43.61 -8.54
CA SER A 66 -3.40 44.88 -7.86
C SER A 66 -2.24 45.90 -7.96
N GLY A 67 -1.03 45.48 -8.38
CA GLY A 67 0.14 46.35 -8.48
C GLY A 67 0.68 46.60 -9.89
N ARG A 68 0.30 45.78 -10.89
CA ARG A 68 0.72 45.95 -12.28
C ARG A 68 -0.36 46.70 -13.04
N LYS A 69 -0.09 47.98 -13.31
CA LYS A 69 -0.81 48.82 -14.28
C LYS A 69 -0.70 48.15 -15.66
N ARG A 70 -1.57 47.17 -15.93
CA ARG A 70 -1.62 46.46 -17.21
C ARG A 70 -1.84 47.51 -18.30
N LYS A 71 -0.93 47.58 -19.27
CA LYS A 71 -1.19 48.27 -20.53
C LYS A 71 -2.48 47.64 -21.09
N ALA A 72 -3.45 48.49 -21.39
CA ALA A 72 -4.85 48.16 -21.65
C ALA A 72 -5.10 47.52 -23.02
N ASP A 73 -4.07 47.03 -23.68
CA ASP A 73 -4.16 46.50 -25.04
C ASP A 73 -3.90 44.99 -24.97
N GLU A 74 -4.89 44.20 -25.40
CA GLU A 74 -4.87 42.73 -25.61
C GLU A 74 -4.99 41.89 -24.31
N GLU A 75 -6.07 41.20 -23.95
CA GLU A 75 -7.33 40.78 -24.56
C GLU A 75 -8.43 40.89 -23.49
N GLU A 76 -9.44 41.71 -23.74
CA GLU A 76 -10.59 41.86 -22.87
C GLU A 76 -11.49 40.61 -23.04
N GLY A 77 -11.28 39.59 -22.20
CA GLY A 77 -12.18 38.42 -22.11
C GLY A 77 -11.56 37.03 -22.22
N ALA A 78 -10.24 36.90 -22.34
CA ALA A 78 -9.62 35.57 -22.37
C ALA A 78 -9.72 34.89 -20.98
N ALA A 79 -10.41 33.74 -20.93
CA ALA A 79 -10.50 32.91 -19.73
C ALA A 79 -9.10 32.51 -19.23
N MET A 80 -8.92 32.46 -17.92
CA MET A 80 -7.65 32.03 -17.33
C MET A 80 -7.37 30.57 -17.67
N GLU A 81 -6.20 30.27 -18.23
CA GLU A 81 -5.83 28.91 -18.61
C GLU A 81 -5.10 28.16 -17.49
N LEU A 82 -5.55 26.95 -17.20
CA LEU A 82 -4.93 26.02 -16.25
C LEU A 82 -4.45 24.77 -16.97
N GLU A 83 -3.15 24.51 -16.90
CA GLU A 83 -2.53 23.31 -17.49
C GLU A 83 -2.20 22.26 -16.43
N SER A 84 -1.49 22.66 -15.37
CA SER A 84 -1.09 21.77 -14.27
C SER A 84 -2.09 21.83 -13.11
N PRO A 85 -2.40 20.69 -12.43
CA PRO A 85 -1.83 19.35 -12.59
C PRO A 85 -2.59 18.44 -13.58
N PHE A 86 -3.42 18.98 -14.47
CA PHE A 86 -4.34 18.19 -15.30
C PHE A 86 -3.68 17.43 -16.45
N ASN A 87 -2.54 17.92 -16.94
CA ASN A 87 -1.85 17.37 -18.11
C ASN A 87 -1.34 15.94 -17.98
N ASP A 88 -1.13 15.45 -16.75
CA ASP A 88 -0.61 14.10 -16.51
C ASP A 88 -1.71 13.02 -16.44
N TYR A 89 -2.96 13.42 -16.65
CA TYR A 89 -4.14 12.58 -16.50
C TYR A 89 -4.91 12.49 -17.80
N SER A 90 -5.66 11.41 -17.97
CA SER A 90 -6.54 11.26 -19.13
C SER A 90 -7.70 12.25 -19.10
N LEU A 91 -8.22 12.59 -20.28
CA LEU A 91 -9.40 13.46 -20.42
C LEU A 91 -10.59 12.92 -19.61
N GLN A 92 -10.76 11.60 -19.56
CA GLN A 92 -11.79 10.92 -18.80
C GLN A 92 -11.62 11.18 -17.30
N GLU A 93 -10.42 10.96 -16.75
CA GLU A 93 -10.15 11.16 -15.32
C GLU A 93 -10.37 12.62 -14.90
N VAL A 94 -9.92 13.58 -15.72
CA VAL A 94 -10.15 15.01 -15.50
C VAL A 94 -11.65 15.31 -15.51
N SER A 95 -12.38 14.83 -16.52
CA SER A 95 -13.83 15.09 -16.67
C SER A 95 -14.64 14.46 -15.54
N PHE A 96 -14.30 13.25 -15.11
CA PHE A 96 -14.93 12.60 -13.96
C PHE A 96 -14.68 13.38 -12.68
N LEU A 97 -13.44 13.81 -12.40
CA LEU A 97 -13.16 14.61 -11.23
C LEU A 97 -13.93 15.93 -11.26
N LEU A 98 -13.96 16.62 -12.40
CA LEU A 98 -14.74 17.85 -12.55
C LEU A 98 -16.22 17.58 -12.27
N ARG A 99 -16.79 16.47 -12.76
CA ARG A 99 -18.18 16.13 -12.45
C ARG A 99 -18.41 15.96 -10.95
N LEU A 100 -17.51 15.30 -10.24
CA LEU A 100 -17.60 15.11 -8.79
C LEU A 100 -17.40 16.42 -8.00
N VAL A 101 -16.67 17.38 -8.57
CA VAL A 101 -16.47 18.73 -8.01
C VAL A 101 -17.73 19.60 -8.19
N TYR A 102 -18.35 19.58 -9.37
CA TYR A 102 -19.59 20.32 -9.66
C TYR A 102 -20.82 19.69 -9.01
N ARG A 103 -20.84 18.36 -8.90
CA ARG A 103 -21.96 17.59 -8.36
C ARG A 103 -21.49 16.63 -7.28
N PRO A 104 -21.23 17.12 -6.05
CA PRO A 104 -20.88 16.26 -4.93
C PRO A 104 -21.94 15.18 -4.62
N SER A 105 -23.20 15.40 -5.01
CA SER A 105 -24.27 14.39 -4.94
C SER A 105 -24.02 13.15 -5.80
N ASP A 106 -23.15 13.24 -6.81
CA ASP A 106 -22.79 12.11 -7.67
C ASP A 106 -21.71 11.21 -7.02
N LEU A 107 -21.14 11.57 -5.86
CA LEU A 107 -20.22 10.74 -5.06
C LEU A 107 -20.97 9.59 -4.34
N THR A 108 -21.60 8.73 -5.13
CA THR A 108 -22.28 7.52 -4.65
C THR A 108 -21.46 6.29 -5.00
N ASP A 109 -21.54 5.23 -4.18
CA ASP A 109 -20.84 3.96 -4.43
C ASP A 109 -21.14 3.40 -5.83
N ARG A 110 -22.38 3.56 -6.32
CA ARG A 110 -22.80 3.12 -7.67
C ARG A 110 -22.05 3.86 -8.79
N ASN A 111 -21.88 5.17 -8.66
CA ASN A 111 -21.18 5.97 -9.68
C ASN A 111 -19.67 5.75 -9.60
N LEU A 112 -19.12 5.59 -8.39
CA LEU A 112 -17.70 5.23 -8.22
C LEU A 112 -17.41 3.84 -8.79
N GLU A 113 -18.36 2.90 -8.69
CA GLU A 113 -18.27 1.58 -9.33
C GLU A 113 -18.15 1.69 -10.85
N SER A 114 -18.96 2.55 -11.49
CA SER A 114 -18.97 2.64 -12.95
C SER A 114 -17.71 3.26 -13.53
N VAL A 115 -16.84 3.85 -12.70
CA VAL A 115 -15.52 4.38 -13.10
C VAL A 115 -14.36 3.75 -12.35
N LEU A 116 -14.54 2.53 -11.83
CA LEU A 116 -13.52 1.82 -11.07
C LEU A 116 -12.16 1.73 -11.80
N GLU A 117 -12.18 1.67 -13.13
CA GLU A 117 -10.97 1.65 -13.97
C GLU A 117 -10.20 2.97 -13.95
N HIS A 118 -10.90 4.11 -13.88
CA HIS A 118 -10.33 5.46 -13.86
C HIS A 118 -10.07 5.99 -12.44
N LEU A 119 -10.62 5.34 -11.40
CA LEU A 119 -10.43 5.78 -10.02
C LEU A 119 -8.97 6.01 -9.61
N PRO A 120 -7.97 5.22 -10.06
CA PRO A 120 -6.58 5.50 -9.72
C PRO A 120 -6.10 6.89 -10.14
N GLY A 121 -6.37 7.34 -11.37
CA GLY A 121 -5.98 8.68 -11.80
C GLY A 121 -6.86 9.76 -11.18
N ILE A 122 -8.17 9.54 -11.05
CA ILE A 122 -9.08 10.47 -10.37
C ILE A 122 -8.61 10.74 -8.92
N THR A 123 -8.21 9.69 -8.20
CA THR A 123 -7.74 9.78 -6.82
C THR A 123 -6.44 10.57 -6.72
N ARG A 124 -5.47 10.28 -7.58
CA ARG A 124 -4.18 11.00 -7.61
C ARG A 124 -4.39 12.47 -7.97
N LEU A 125 -5.22 12.78 -8.96
CA LEU A 125 -5.54 14.16 -9.33
C LEU A 125 -6.26 14.89 -8.20
N ALA A 126 -7.23 14.24 -7.55
CA ALA A 126 -7.89 14.81 -6.36
C ALA A 126 -6.90 15.09 -5.22
N ASN A 127 -5.90 14.21 -5.03
CA ASN A 127 -4.82 14.41 -4.06
C ASN A 127 -3.91 15.58 -4.46
N SER A 128 -3.48 15.67 -5.72
CA SER A 128 -2.70 16.80 -6.25
C SER A 128 -3.42 18.14 -6.10
N LEU A 129 -4.75 18.14 -6.18
CA LEU A 129 -5.58 19.32 -5.95
C LEU A 129 -5.93 19.56 -4.48
N ASN A 130 -5.60 18.64 -3.58
CA ASN A 130 -6.04 18.65 -2.18
C ASN A 130 -7.57 18.83 -2.07
N ALA A 131 -8.30 17.98 -2.80
CA ALA A 131 -9.76 17.96 -2.90
C ALA A 131 -10.35 17.02 -1.83
N ALA A 132 -10.32 17.49 -0.58
CA ALA A 132 -10.52 16.65 0.61
C ALA A 132 -11.89 15.94 0.67
N SER A 133 -12.96 16.57 0.21
CA SER A 133 -14.31 15.99 0.21
C SER A 133 -14.43 14.81 -0.77
N GLN A 134 -13.82 14.95 -1.95
CA GLN A 134 -13.74 13.89 -2.96
C GLN A 134 -12.87 12.74 -2.44
N LEU A 135 -11.68 13.03 -1.89
CA LEU A 135 -10.77 12.02 -1.35
C LEU A 135 -11.41 11.21 -0.21
N ALA A 136 -12.10 11.86 0.73
CA ALA A 136 -12.77 11.17 1.84
C ALA A 136 -13.87 10.20 1.35
N SER A 137 -14.60 10.58 0.30
CA SER A 137 -15.65 9.74 -0.28
C SER A 137 -15.06 8.54 -1.03
N VAL A 138 -14.00 8.79 -1.82
CA VAL A 138 -13.28 7.73 -2.54
C VAL A 138 -12.59 6.77 -1.57
N ASP A 139 -11.99 7.27 -0.48
CA ASP A 139 -11.35 6.46 0.56
C ASP A 139 -12.34 5.49 1.20
N LYS A 140 -13.53 5.97 1.57
CA LYS A 140 -14.57 5.12 2.14
C LYS A 140 -14.99 4.00 1.18
N PHE A 141 -15.18 4.33 -0.10
CA PHE A 141 -15.56 3.36 -1.12
C PHE A 141 -14.47 2.32 -1.40
N LEU A 142 -13.22 2.78 -1.57
CA LEU A 142 -12.08 1.90 -1.86
C LEU A 142 -11.71 1.02 -0.67
N ALA A 143 -11.93 1.45 0.57
CA ALA A 143 -11.74 0.59 1.74
C ALA A 143 -12.59 -0.69 1.69
N VAL A 144 -13.84 -0.57 1.21
CA VAL A 144 -14.70 -1.73 0.97
C VAL A 144 -14.10 -2.60 -0.13
N LYS A 145 -13.69 -2.03 -1.26
CA LYS A 145 -13.13 -2.77 -2.41
C LYS A 145 -11.80 -3.48 -2.11
N ALA A 146 -10.92 -2.83 -1.36
CA ALA A 146 -9.65 -3.40 -0.90
C ALA A 146 -9.86 -4.68 -0.10
N ALA A 147 -10.97 -4.78 0.66
CA ALA A 147 -11.28 -5.96 1.46
C ALA A 147 -11.80 -7.18 0.65
N HIS A 148 -12.28 -7.00 -0.57
CA HIS A 148 -13.00 -8.07 -1.30
C HIS A 148 -12.08 -9.12 -1.94
N SER A 149 -10.97 -8.70 -2.55
CA SER A 149 -10.10 -9.59 -3.31
C SER A 149 -8.62 -9.33 -3.00
N TYR A 150 -7.77 -10.33 -3.23
CA TYR A 150 -6.33 -10.18 -3.01
C TYR A 150 -5.70 -9.16 -3.97
N SER A 151 -6.02 -9.26 -5.26
CA SER A 151 -5.57 -8.30 -6.28
C SER A 151 -6.08 -6.89 -5.98
N GLY A 152 -7.33 -6.76 -5.51
CA GLY A 152 -7.88 -5.50 -5.03
C GLY A 152 -7.11 -4.97 -3.84
N ALA A 153 -6.83 -5.80 -2.84
CA ALA A 153 -6.05 -5.40 -1.67
C ALA A 153 -4.67 -4.86 -2.07
N VAL A 154 -3.91 -5.56 -2.91
CA VAL A 154 -2.58 -5.11 -3.38
C VAL A 154 -2.71 -3.77 -4.13
N LYS A 155 -3.56 -3.71 -5.16
CA LYS A 155 -3.74 -2.52 -6.01
C LYS A 155 -4.15 -1.29 -5.21
N TRP A 156 -5.19 -1.43 -4.37
CA TRP A 156 -5.78 -0.30 -3.67
C TRP A 156 -4.95 0.14 -2.45
N THR A 157 -4.20 -0.76 -1.80
CA THR A 157 -3.31 -0.37 -0.69
C THR A 157 -2.17 0.52 -1.18
N GLN A 158 -1.55 0.21 -2.32
CA GLN A 158 -0.49 1.05 -2.90
C GLN A 158 -1.00 2.44 -3.28
N LEU A 159 -2.17 2.51 -3.93
CA LEU A 159 -2.78 3.80 -4.28
C LEU A 159 -3.11 4.60 -3.01
N ALA A 160 -3.64 3.92 -2.00
CA ALA A 160 -4.02 4.54 -0.74
C ALA A 160 -2.82 5.12 0.00
N GLU A 161 -1.70 4.41 0.02
CA GLU A 161 -0.45 4.92 0.57
C GLU A 161 0.03 6.18 -0.17
N GLN A 162 0.08 6.14 -1.50
CA GLN A 162 0.51 7.27 -2.34
C GLN A 162 -0.36 8.52 -2.17
N CYS A 163 -1.66 8.34 -1.92
CA CYS A 163 -2.63 9.43 -1.84
C CYS A 163 -3.09 9.75 -0.40
N GLY A 164 -2.49 9.12 0.61
CA GLY A 164 -2.89 9.32 2.01
C GLY A 164 -4.31 8.88 2.36
N LEU A 165 -4.84 7.86 1.69
CA LEU A 165 -6.17 7.29 1.93
C LEU A 165 -6.13 6.28 3.09
N ASP A 166 -6.12 6.80 4.30
CA ASP A 166 -5.87 6.04 5.51
C ASP A 166 -6.83 4.84 5.73
N ASN A 167 -8.13 4.97 5.42
CA ASN A 167 -9.09 3.89 5.64
C ASN A 167 -8.88 2.75 4.63
N THR A 168 -8.64 3.11 3.37
CA THR A 168 -8.35 2.16 2.28
C THR A 168 -7.07 1.41 2.55
N TRP A 169 -6.02 2.11 2.97
CA TRP A 169 -4.74 1.50 3.30
C TRP A 169 -4.90 0.49 4.44
N ALA A 170 -5.54 0.88 5.55
CA ALA A 170 -5.75 -0.02 6.68
C ALA A 170 -6.66 -1.22 6.34
N ALA A 171 -7.71 -1.03 5.56
CA ALA A 171 -8.57 -2.12 5.08
C ALA A 171 -7.80 -3.11 4.19
N GLY A 172 -6.97 -2.59 3.28
CA GLY A 172 -6.11 -3.38 2.43
C GLY A 172 -5.06 -4.18 3.20
N VAL A 173 -4.39 -3.56 4.18
CA VAL A 173 -3.45 -4.26 5.08
C VAL A 173 -4.13 -5.41 5.83
N ARG A 174 -5.32 -5.20 6.39
CA ARG A 174 -6.10 -6.27 7.04
C ARG A 174 -6.50 -7.37 6.06
N ALA A 175 -6.88 -7.02 4.84
CA ALA A 175 -7.26 -7.98 3.82
C ALA A 175 -6.07 -8.87 3.42
N LEU A 176 -4.90 -8.26 3.22
CA LEU A 176 -3.64 -8.98 2.96
C LEU A 176 -3.30 -9.90 4.13
N ALA A 177 -3.25 -9.38 5.37
CA ALA A 177 -2.96 -10.17 6.56
C ALA A 177 -3.93 -11.36 6.74
N SER A 178 -5.23 -11.15 6.49
CA SER A 178 -6.24 -12.22 6.54
C SER A 178 -5.99 -13.31 5.49
N LYS A 179 -5.52 -12.94 4.29
CA LYS A 179 -5.19 -13.91 3.23
C LYS A 179 -3.93 -14.71 3.57
N PHE A 180 -2.94 -14.07 4.19
CA PHE A 180 -1.75 -14.74 4.74
C PHE A 180 -2.13 -15.81 5.77
N LEU A 181 -3.03 -15.51 6.69
CA LEU A 181 -3.47 -16.44 7.74
C LEU A 181 -4.34 -17.60 7.22
N LYS A 182 -4.93 -17.48 6.02
CA LYS A 182 -5.78 -18.53 5.41
C LYS A 182 -4.99 -19.60 4.67
N LEU A 183 -3.67 -19.47 4.53
CA LEU A 183 -2.86 -20.50 3.89
C LEU A 183 -2.93 -21.81 4.67
N PRO A 184 -3.20 -22.96 4.02
CA PRO A 184 -3.25 -24.23 4.71
C PRO A 184 -1.87 -24.59 5.26
N ALA A 185 -1.83 -25.02 6.53
CA ALA A 185 -0.64 -25.59 7.14
C ALA A 185 -0.15 -26.77 6.28
N GLY A 186 0.99 -26.61 5.60
CA GLY A 186 1.56 -27.58 4.67
C GLY A 186 1.60 -27.18 3.20
N ALA A 187 0.95 -26.06 2.80
CA ALA A 187 1.34 -25.42 1.53
C ALA A 187 2.79 -24.91 1.67
N PRO A 188 3.62 -24.90 0.59
CA PRO A 188 4.95 -24.31 0.60
C PRO A 188 4.91 -22.92 1.28
N PRO A 189 5.38 -22.76 2.53
CA PRO A 189 4.71 -21.87 3.49
C PRO A 189 4.84 -20.36 3.26
N ALA A 190 5.67 -19.87 2.33
CA ALA A 190 5.76 -18.42 2.15
C ALA A 190 6.16 -17.92 0.76
N TYR A 191 6.50 -18.79 -0.20
CA TYR A 191 6.80 -18.32 -1.55
C TYR A 191 5.58 -17.66 -2.23
N ARG A 192 4.41 -18.30 -2.22
CA ARG A 192 3.23 -17.81 -2.97
C ARG A 192 2.57 -16.57 -2.37
N CYS A 193 2.67 -16.37 -1.06
CA CYS A 193 2.06 -15.20 -0.42
C CYS A 193 3.00 -14.00 -0.43
N ALA A 194 4.30 -14.23 -0.31
CA ALA A 194 5.24 -13.14 -0.35
C ALA A 194 5.55 -12.69 -1.79
N THR A 195 5.34 -13.53 -2.82
CA THR A 195 5.33 -13.04 -4.21
C THR A 195 4.29 -11.95 -4.46
N GLY A 196 3.16 -11.96 -3.76
CA GLY A 196 2.17 -10.89 -3.91
C GLY A 196 2.32 -9.74 -2.93
N LEU A 197 3.32 -9.78 -2.03
CA LEU A 197 3.85 -8.59 -1.37
C LEU A 197 4.92 -7.89 -2.21
N ILE A 198 5.44 -8.53 -3.27
CA ILE A 198 6.40 -7.92 -4.18
C ILE A 198 5.77 -6.68 -4.81
N GLY A 199 6.47 -5.55 -4.69
CA GLY A 199 6.02 -4.25 -5.19
C GLY A 199 5.25 -3.41 -4.17
N LEU A 200 4.87 -3.95 -3.01
CA LEU A 200 4.38 -3.12 -1.91
C LEU A 200 5.54 -2.35 -1.28
N SER A 201 5.24 -1.19 -0.71
CA SER A 201 6.25 -0.43 0.05
C SER A 201 6.71 -1.19 1.28
N HIS A 202 7.86 -0.81 1.79
CA HIS A 202 8.39 -1.34 3.05
C HIS A 202 7.43 -1.11 4.22
N GLU A 203 6.84 0.09 4.32
CA GLU A 203 5.86 0.45 5.37
C GLU A 203 4.63 -0.45 5.32
N THR A 204 4.10 -0.69 4.13
CA THR A 204 2.93 -1.56 3.92
C THR A 204 3.26 -3.01 4.29
N VAL A 205 4.44 -3.52 3.92
CA VAL A 205 4.87 -4.89 4.28
C VAL A 205 4.98 -5.05 5.81
N ILE A 206 5.63 -4.10 6.49
CA ILE A 206 5.73 -4.12 7.96
C ILE A 206 4.34 -4.09 8.60
N ALA A 207 3.45 -3.24 8.11
CA ALA A 207 2.09 -3.14 8.63
C ALA A 207 1.30 -4.45 8.48
N VAL A 208 1.46 -5.15 7.34
CA VAL A 208 0.86 -6.47 7.12
C VAL A 208 1.42 -7.51 8.10
N LEU A 209 2.74 -7.56 8.29
CA LEU A 209 3.38 -8.51 9.22
C LEU A 209 2.98 -8.24 10.67
N ALA A 210 2.93 -6.97 11.08
CA ALA A 210 2.47 -6.57 12.40
C ALA A 210 1.00 -6.95 12.62
N ALA A 211 0.15 -6.79 11.60
CA ALA A 211 -1.24 -7.21 11.67
C ALA A 211 -1.39 -8.74 11.80
N VAL A 212 -0.58 -9.51 11.07
CA VAL A 212 -0.51 -10.97 11.20
C VAL A 212 -0.08 -11.37 12.61
N ALA A 213 1.01 -10.80 13.13
CA ALA A 213 1.51 -11.10 14.48
C ALA A 213 0.47 -10.75 15.57
N ALA A 214 -0.17 -9.59 15.46
CA ALA A 214 -1.22 -9.16 16.38
C ALA A 214 -2.43 -10.12 16.36
N ALA A 215 -2.82 -10.62 15.19
CA ALA A 215 -3.91 -11.58 15.07
C ALA A 215 -3.58 -12.95 15.67
N VAL A 216 -2.36 -13.46 15.45
CA VAL A 216 -1.92 -14.75 16.01
C VAL A 216 -1.82 -14.68 17.54
N ASN A 217 -1.39 -13.55 18.09
CA ASN A 217 -1.30 -13.34 19.53
C ASN A 217 -2.67 -13.20 20.22
N ARG A 218 -3.75 -12.98 19.47
CA ARG A 218 -5.14 -13.01 19.98
C ARG A 218 -5.69 -14.44 19.95
N ILE A 219 -5.06 -15.31 20.74
CA ILE A 219 -5.34 -16.75 20.83
C ILE A 219 -6.81 -17.04 21.23
N ASP A 220 -7.48 -16.09 21.88
CA ASP A 220 -8.85 -16.26 22.38
C ASP A 220 -9.94 -16.05 21.31
N SER A 221 -9.59 -15.70 20.07
CA SER A 221 -10.60 -15.45 19.02
C SER A 221 -11.03 -16.75 18.32
N PRO A 222 -12.35 -17.02 18.20
CA PRO A 222 -12.85 -18.24 17.55
C PRO A 222 -12.51 -18.31 16.04
N SER A 223 -12.05 -17.21 15.44
CA SER A 223 -11.45 -17.24 14.10
C SER A 223 -10.35 -16.18 13.95
N LEU A 224 -9.22 -16.58 13.34
CA LEU A 224 -8.11 -15.67 12.99
C LEU A 224 -8.57 -14.49 12.11
N ASN A 225 -9.60 -14.67 11.29
CA ASN A 225 -10.16 -13.60 10.46
C ASN A 225 -10.85 -12.53 11.30
N THR A 226 -11.60 -12.94 12.32
CA THR A 226 -12.22 -12.01 13.28
C THR A 226 -11.12 -11.24 14.03
N ALA A 227 -10.05 -11.92 14.43
CA ALA A 227 -8.89 -11.29 15.06
C ALA A 227 -8.27 -10.19 14.17
N VAL A 228 -8.01 -10.45 12.89
CA VAL A 228 -7.45 -9.45 11.96
C VAL A 228 -8.40 -8.26 11.76
N SER A 229 -9.70 -8.51 11.56
CA SER A 229 -10.69 -7.43 11.39
C SER A 229 -10.81 -6.53 12.62
N SER A 230 -10.47 -7.04 13.80
CA SER A 230 -10.54 -6.33 15.08
C SER A 230 -9.26 -5.55 15.44
N ILE A 231 -8.26 -5.53 14.56
CA ILE A 231 -7.04 -4.74 14.77
C ILE A 231 -7.39 -3.26 14.54
N PRO A 232 -7.19 -2.36 15.52
CA PRO A 232 -7.49 -0.93 15.35
C PRO A 232 -6.64 -0.29 14.25
N ASP A 233 -7.21 0.64 13.45
CA ASP A 233 -6.47 1.35 12.39
C ASP A 233 -5.23 2.05 12.95
N ALA A 234 -5.33 2.63 14.15
CA ALA A 234 -4.22 3.29 14.83
C ALA A 234 -3.03 2.35 15.07
N ALA A 235 -3.27 1.08 15.42
CA ALA A 235 -2.20 0.11 15.63
C ALA A 235 -1.48 -0.23 14.31
N ILE A 236 -2.24 -0.34 13.21
CA ILE A 236 -1.69 -0.60 11.87
C ILE A 236 -0.83 0.60 11.41
N LYS A 237 -1.33 1.82 11.61
CA LYS A 237 -0.59 3.06 11.27
C LYS A 237 0.70 3.22 12.08
N VAL A 238 0.64 2.96 13.39
CA VAL A 238 1.82 3.01 14.26
C VAL A 238 2.86 1.99 13.80
N ALA A 239 2.45 0.77 13.43
CA ALA A 239 3.37 -0.24 12.94
C ALA A 239 4.03 0.16 11.61
N GLY A 240 3.25 0.68 10.64
CA GLY A 240 3.78 1.07 9.34
C GLY A 240 4.70 2.30 9.36
N ARG A 241 4.44 3.26 10.26
CA ARG A 241 5.18 4.54 10.33
C ARG A 241 6.20 4.64 11.45
N SER A 242 6.42 3.57 12.21
CA SER A 242 7.40 3.62 13.30
C SER A 242 8.80 3.63 12.71
N GLU A 243 9.48 4.78 12.79
CA GLU A 243 10.92 4.89 12.50
C GLU A 243 11.74 3.91 13.34
N ALA A 244 11.29 3.56 14.56
CA ALA A 244 11.94 2.55 15.38
C ALA A 244 11.80 1.14 14.77
N ALA A 245 10.69 0.84 14.10
CA ALA A 245 10.48 -0.40 13.35
C ALA A 245 11.24 -0.40 12.00
N LEU A 246 11.42 0.78 11.39
CA LEU A 246 12.11 0.95 10.11
C LEU A 246 13.65 1.05 10.26
N GLY A 247 14.14 1.65 11.34
CA GLY A 247 15.56 1.96 11.59
C GLY A 247 16.27 0.93 12.48
N SER A 248 15.54 0.00 13.10
CA SER A 248 16.16 -1.22 13.61
C SER A 248 16.13 -2.26 12.51
N ALA A 249 17.32 -2.64 12.02
CA ALA A 249 17.53 -3.71 11.06
C ALA A 249 17.17 -5.10 11.65
N SER A 250 16.18 -5.20 12.53
CA SER A 250 15.84 -6.39 13.30
C SER A 250 14.52 -6.16 14.03
N LEU A 251 13.40 -6.36 13.33
CA LEU A 251 12.11 -6.52 13.99
C LEU A 251 12.05 -7.94 14.54
N VAL A 252 12.06 -8.02 15.86
CA VAL A 252 11.85 -9.27 16.58
C VAL A 252 10.40 -9.37 17.00
N TRP A 253 9.65 -10.28 16.38
CA TRP A 253 8.35 -10.67 16.90
C TRP A 253 8.47 -11.97 17.70
N GLU A 254 8.14 -11.89 18.98
CA GLU A 254 7.87 -13.08 19.78
C GLU A 254 6.39 -13.44 19.61
N VAL A 255 6.13 -14.61 19.03
CA VAL A 255 4.77 -15.18 18.94
C VAL A 255 4.70 -16.32 19.94
N PRO A 256 4.13 -16.11 21.14
CA PRO A 256 3.93 -17.18 22.10
C PRO A 256 3.03 -18.24 21.47
N GLN A 257 3.39 -19.52 21.64
CA GLN A 257 2.54 -20.66 21.27
C GLN A 257 2.32 -20.91 19.76
N LEU A 258 3.08 -20.31 18.84
CA LEU A 258 2.99 -20.65 17.40
C LEU A 258 3.17 -22.17 17.15
N ALA A 259 4.07 -22.82 17.91
CA ALA A 259 4.25 -24.28 17.88
C ALA A 259 2.99 -25.06 18.29
N SER A 260 2.16 -24.56 19.22
CA SER A 260 0.96 -25.28 19.66
C SER A 260 -0.17 -25.19 18.63
N LEU A 261 -0.22 -24.10 17.85
CA LEU A 261 -1.13 -23.93 16.71
C LEU A 261 -0.73 -24.80 15.52
N LEU A 262 0.57 -24.94 15.26
CA LEU A 262 1.08 -25.81 14.19
C LEU A 262 1.07 -27.30 14.57
N GLY A 263 1.23 -27.62 15.87
CA GLY A 263 1.36 -29.00 16.38
C GLY A 263 0.05 -29.73 16.71
N LYS A 264 -1.12 -29.08 16.62
CA LYS A 264 -2.43 -29.71 16.90
C LYS A 264 -3.11 -30.38 15.71
N ARG A 265 -2.52 -30.35 14.50
CA ARG A 265 -2.96 -31.16 13.37
C ARG A 265 -1.97 -32.29 13.15
N GLU A 266 -2.42 -33.52 13.36
CA GLU A 266 -1.67 -34.74 13.09
C GLU A 266 -1.04 -34.64 11.69
N SER A 267 0.29 -34.51 11.64
CA SER A 267 1.02 -34.64 10.38
C SER A 267 1.12 -36.12 10.02
N PRO A 268 0.84 -36.52 8.77
CA PRO A 268 1.17 -37.85 8.31
C PRO A 268 2.69 -38.02 8.35
N ALA A 269 3.15 -39.15 8.86
CA ALA A 269 4.57 -39.45 9.01
C ALA A 269 5.28 -39.41 7.65
N ILE A 270 6.09 -38.38 7.41
CA ILE A 270 7.04 -38.33 6.30
C ILE A 270 8.42 -38.61 6.90
N GLY A 271 9.00 -39.75 6.50
CA GLY A 271 10.33 -40.19 6.93
C GLY A 271 11.47 -39.29 6.42
N PRO A 272 12.68 -39.42 6.98
CA PRO A 272 13.79 -38.54 6.68
C PRO A 272 14.38 -38.86 5.30
N ALA A 273 13.95 -38.13 4.27
CA ALA A 273 14.66 -38.06 3.00
C ALA A 273 15.43 -36.72 2.96
N SER A 274 16.75 -36.81 2.93
CA SER A 274 17.66 -35.68 2.72
C SER A 274 17.47 -35.12 1.31
N LEU A 275 16.75 -34.01 1.16
CA LEU A 275 16.71 -33.22 -0.06
C LEU A 275 17.71 -32.07 0.07
N GLY A 276 18.95 -32.33 -0.32
CA GLY A 276 19.89 -31.27 -0.69
C GLY A 276 19.54 -30.79 -2.09
N ALA A 277 18.90 -29.63 -2.19
CA ALA A 277 18.73 -28.91 -3.44
C ALA A 277 19.61 -27.66 -3.40
N THR A 278 20.74 -27.69 -4.11
CA THR A 278 21.50 -26.51 -4.47
C THR A 278 20.72 -25.75 -5.54
N PHE A 279 20.20 -24.58 -5.19
CA PHE A 279 19.58 -23.65 -6.14
C PHE A 279 20.67 -22.74 -6.71
N GLN A 280 21.02 -22.96 -7.98
CA GLN A 280 21.65 -21.98 -8.86
C GLN A 280 20.58 -21.59 -9.88
N ASP A 281 19.82 -20.54 -9.61
CA ASP A 281 19.18 -19.72 -10.65
C ASP A 281 18.59 -18.45 -10.04
N GLU A 282 18.72 -17.37 -10.80
CA GLU A 282 18.51 -15.96 -10.44
C GLU A 282 17.10 -15.71 -9.87
N CYS A 283 17.04 -15.21 -8.63
CA CYS A 283 15.79 -14.91 -7.94
C CYS A 283 15.58 -13.38 -7.85
N PRO A 284 14.40 -12.84 -8.22
CA PRO A 284 14.13 -11.41 -8.07
C PRO A 284 14.18 -10.95 -6.59
N PRO A 285 14.62 -9.72 -6.29
CA PRO A 285 14.93 -9.23 -4.93
C PRO A 285 13.76 -9.29 -3.93
N GLY A 286 12.51 -9.20 -4.39
CA GLY A 286 11.33 -9.37 -3.53
C GLY A 286 11.11 -10.80 -2.99
N VAL A 287 11.78 -11.79 -3.58
CA VAL A 287 11.66 -13.21 -3.26
C VAL A 287 12.63 -13.63 -2.13
N ALA A 288 13.68 -12.86 -1.85
CA ALA A 288 14.60 -13.15 -0.75
C ALA A 288 13.97 -12.84 0.63
N LEU A 289 13.24 -11.73 0.75
CA LEU A 289 12.52 -11.36 1.97
C LEU A 289 11.38 -12.35 2.29
N ALA A 290 10.67 -12.77 1.24
CA ALA A 290 9.72 -13.86 1.25
C ALA A 290 10.33 -15.16 1.78
N ALA A 291 11.50 -15.54 1.24
CA ALA A 291 12.21 -16.76 1.58
C ALA A 291 12.73 -16.75 3.03
N ALA A 292 13.24 -15.61 3.52
CA ALA A 292 13.65 -15.44 4.92
C ALA A 292 12.47 -15.62 5.89
N LEU A 293 11.29 -15.11 5.54
CA LEU A 293 10.03 -15.38 6.25
C LEU A 293 9.55 -16.83 6.12
N THR A 294 9.96 -17.55 5.06
CA THR A 294 9.60 -18.96 4.81
C THR A 294 10.38 -19.96 5.65
N VAL A 295 11.62 -19.66 6.04
CA VAL A 295 12.51 -20.65 6.66
C VAL A 295 12.16 -21.00 8.12
N GLN A 296 11.24 -20.29 8.77
CA GLN A 296 10.90 -20.56 10.18
C GLN A 296 9.54 -21.24 10.44
N LEU A 297 8.80 -21.64 9.40
CA LEU A 297 7.53 -22.37 9.55
C LEU A 297 7.66 -23.90 9.53
N ILE A 298 8.87 -24.44 9.29
CA ILE A 298 9.10 -25.89 9.24
C ILE A 298 9.91 -26.35 10.46
N GLY A 299 9.17 -26.81 11.48
CA GLY A 299 9.49 -27.90 12.41
C GLY A 299 10.82 -27.91 13.18
N GLN A 300 10.73 -27.92 14.52
CA GLN A 300 11.55 -28.84 15.31
C GLN A 300 10.73 -29.54 16.40
N THR A 301 10.74 -30.87 16.34
CA THR A 301 10.25 -31.80 17.35
C THR A 301 11.21 -31.89 18.55
N ASN A 302 10.62 -32.09 19.72
CA ASN A 302 11.25 -32.06 21.05
C ASN A 302 12.54 -32.90 21.20
N ALA A 303 13.55 -32.30 21.82
CA ALA A 303 14.47 -33.00 22.71
C ALA A 303 14.79 -32.11 23.92
N VAL A 304 14.39 -32.55 25.11
CA VAL A 304 14.72 -31.91 26.39
C VAL A 304 16.09 -32.43 26.82
N VAL A 305 17.09 -31.55 26.94
CA VAL A 305 18.30 -31.84 27.72
C VAL A 305 18.51 -30.68 28.69
N SER A 306 18.32 -30.98 29.98
CA SER A 306 18.73 -30.07 31.06
C SER A 306 20.22 -30.24 31.28
N THR A 307 21.00 -29.15 31.30
CA THR A 307 22.29 -29.17 31.99
C THR A 307 22.58 -27.88 32.73
N ARG A 308 22.92 -28.12 34.00
CA ARG A 308 23.26 -27.22 35.10
C ARG A 308 24.66 -26.64 34.87
N ARG A 309 24.85 -25.35 35.17
CA ARG A 309 26.14 -24.65 35.13
C ARG A 309 27.20 -25.39 35.97
N GLN A 310 28.33 -25.75 35.36
CA GLN A 310 29.63 -25.77 36.02
C GLN A 310 30.70 -25.19 35.10
N SER A 311 31.54 -24.37 35.70
CA SER A 311 32.71 -23.70 35.15
C SER A 311 33.90 -24.65 35.06
N HIS A 312 34.55 -24.75 33.89
CA HIS A 312 36.00 -24.60 33.69
C HIS A 312 36.46 -24.94 32.25
N THR A 313 37.41 -24.11 31.78
CA THR A 313 38.52 -24.32 30.81
C THR A 313 38.39 -25.22 29.57
N LEU A 314 38.80 -24.63 28.44
CA LEU A 314 39.03 -25.15 27.09
C LEU A 314 39.41 -26.63 26.97
N SER A 315 38.56 -27.39 26.27
CA SER A 315 38.93 -28.59 25.51
C SER A 315 37.93 -28.80 24.37
N LYS A 316 38.45 -29.17 23.19
CA LYS A 316 37.72 -29.37 21.93
C LYS A 316 36.57 -30.38 22.09
N SER A 317 35.35 -29.95 21.82
CA SER A 317 34.33 -30.76 21.12
C SER A 317 33.13 -29.89 20.73
N ASN A 318 32.74 -29.99 19.45
CA ASN A 318 31.52 -29.42 18.89
C ASN A 318 30.27 -30.01 19.58
N PRO A 319 29.17 -29.25 19.67
CA PRO A 319 28.11 -29.49 18.70
C PRO A 319 27.65 -28.21 17.98
N THR A 320 27.36 -28.41 16.71
CA THR A 320 26.92 -27.46 15.68
C THR A 320 25.72 -26.61 16.10
N MET A 321 25.92 -25.30 16.23
CA MET A 321 24.92 -24.32 15.80
C MET A 321 24.97 -24.28 14.27
N GLY A 322 23.89 -24.67 13.60
CA GLY A 322 23.76 -24.46 12.16
C GLY A 322 23.51 -22.99 11.88
N TRP A 323 24.40 -22.35 11.13
CA TRP A 323 24.21 -21.01 10.57
C TRP A 323 24.00 -21.17 9.07
N SER A 324 23.00 -20.52 8.52
CA SER A 324 22.79 -20.48 7.06
C SER A 324 22.54 -19.03 6.65
N TRP A 325 23.34 -18.58 5.70
CA TRP A 325 23.24 -17.27 5.06
C TRP A 325 22.57 -17.45 3.70
N PHE A 326 21.67 -16.55 3.35
CA PHE A 326 21.10 -16.44 2.01
C PHE A 326 21.48 -15.06 1.48
N MET A 327 22.11 -14.98 0.31
CA MET A 327 22.47 -13.73 -0.37
C MET A 327 21.69 -13.60 -1.67
N ASP A 328 21.29 -12.38 -2.03
CA ASP A 328 20.82 -12.04 -3.38
C ASP A 328 21.83 -11.17 -4.15
N THR A 329 21.56 -10.92 -5.43
CA THR A 329 22.42 -10.13 -6.34
C THR A 329 22.38 -8.62 -6.09
N ASN A 330 21.49 -8.15 -5.21
CA ASN A 330 21.40 -6.74 -4.79
C ASN A 330 21.98 -6.52 -3.38
N GLY A 331 22.60 -7.53 -2.79
CA GLY A 331 23.29 -7.42 -1.51
C GLY A 331 22.46 -7.71 -0.27
N MET A 332 21.25 -8.25 -0.40
CA MET A 332 20.43 -8.55 0.77
C MET A 332 20.88 -9.86 1.43
N ALA A 333 21.10 -9.84 2.74
CA ALA A 333 21.35 -11.03 3.54
C ALA A 333 20.45 -11.09 4.78
N ALA A 334 19.78 -12.22 4.98
CA ALA A 334 18.95 -12.47 6.15
C ALA A 334 19.65 -13.43 7.12
N ARG A 335 19.67 -13.08 8.42
CA ARG A 335 20.24 -13.90 9.50
C ARG A 335 19.14 -14.44 10.40
N LEU A 336 19.07 -15.77 10.54
CA LEU A 336 18.13 -16.45 11.42
C LEU A 336 18.87 -17.04 12.62
N SER A 337 18.36 -16.81 13.83
CA SER A 337 18.81 -17.50 15.03
C SER A 337 17.62 -18.13 15.77
N SER A 338 17.75 -19.42 16.10
CA SER A 338 16.79 -20.17 16.90
C SER A 338 17.37 -20.33 18.31
N ALA A 339 16.77 -19.67 19.30
CA ALA A 339 17.03 -19.96 20.70
C ALA A 339 15.85 -20.75 21.27
N ALA A 340 16.04 -22.05 21.49
CA ALA A 340 15.03 -22.91 22.11
C ALA A 340 14.90 -22.60 23.60
N GLY A 341 13.97 -21.70 23.94
CA GLY A 341 13.42 -21.50 25.27
C GLY A 341 11.92 -21.82 25.26
N LYS A 342 11.38 -22.30 26.37
CA LYS A 342 9.99 -22.79 26.51
C LYS A 342 8.94 -21.90 25.81
N GLY A 343 8.53 -22.27 24.59
CA GLY A 343 7.27 -21.84 23.97
C GLY A 343 7.26 -20.52 23.19
N THR A 344 8.41 -19.88 22.94
CA THR A 344 8.49 -18.63 22.16
C THR A 344 9.36 -18.80 20.92
N PHE A 345 8.88 -18.29 19.78
CA PHE A 345 9.65 -18.17 18.55
C PHE A 345 10.12 -16.73 18.39
N LYS A 346 11.40 -16.55 18.10
CA LYS A 346 12.00 -15.26 17.79
C LYS A 346 12.20 -15.20 16.27
N VAL A 347 11.38 -14.41 15.58
CA VAL A 347 11.60 -14.11 14.16
C VAL A 347 12.46 -12.86 14.10
N GLN A 348 13.69 -12.96 13.58
CA GLN A 348 14.59 -11.82 13.42
C GLN A 348 14.76 -11.55 11.93
N VAL A 349 14.29 -10.39 11.46
CA VAL A 349 14.49 -9.96 10.06
C VAL A 349 15.64 -8.97 10.04
N GLU A 350 16.84 -9.45 9.68
CA GLU A 350 18.00 -8.57 9.48
C GLU A 350 18.02 -7.95 8.09
N TRP A 351 18.12 -6.62 8.03
CA TRP A 351 18.27 -5.85 6.79
C TRP A 351 19.69 -5.32 6.71
N LEU A 352 20.41 -5.71 5.66
CA LEU A 352 21.75 -5.21 5.38
C LEU A 352 21.67 -4.33 4.14
N GLU A 353 21.87 -3.02 4.31
CA GLU A 353 22.23 -2.14 3.20
C GLU A 353 23.69 -2.44 2.84
N LEU A 354 23.94 -3.04 1.68
CA LEU A 354 25.29 -3.05 1.13
C LEU A 354 25.63 -1.64 0.67
N GLN A 355 26.66 -1.07 1.30
CA GLN A 355 27.38 0.06 0.74
C GLN A 355 28.01 -0.40 -0.58
N PRO A 356 27.87 0.35 -1.69
CA PRO A 356 28.58 0.03 -2.93
C PRO A 356 30.08 -0.02 -2.63
N SER A 357 30.76 -1.09 -3.07
CA SER A 357 32.19 -1.25 -2.84
C SER A 357 32.94 -0.10 -3.51
N ALA A 358 33.81 0.57 -2.76
CA ALA A 358 34.64 1.68 -3.23
C ALA A 358 35.72 1.27 -4.26
N ASP A 359 35.66 0.06 -4.80
CA ASP A 359 36.66 -0.52 -5.71
C ASP A 359 36.16 -0.60 -7.17
N GLU A 360 35.04 0.04 -7.52
CA GLU A 360 34.68 0.33 -8.92
C GLU A 360 34.85 1.84 -9.22
N GLU A 361 36.10 2.27 -9.33
CA GLU A 361 36.52 3.45 -10.12
C GLU A 361 37.59 3.05 -11.14
#